data_AF-A0A1X1Q7N3-F1
#
_entry.id   AF-A0A1X1Q7N3-F1
#
_cell.length_a   1.000
_cell.length_b   1.000
_cell.length_c   1.000
_cell.angle_alpha   90.00
_cell.angle_beta   90.00
_cell.angle_gamma   90.00
#
_symmetry.space_group_name_H-M   'P 1'
#
loop_
_entity.id
_entity.type
_entity.pdbx_description
1 polymer ?
#
loop_
_entity_poly.entity_id
_entity_poly.type
_entity_poly.pdbx_seq_one_letter_code
_entity_poly.pdbx_strand_id
1 'polypeptide(L)' 'MRVDFYDDDQNYIESHIIYAGDVILLVSGGHGFKVLEDIEMIEVKQGPYAGDGDKTRFPSVEDENVILN' A
#
# COMPACT_ATOMS: atom_id res chain seq x y z
N MET A 1 7.33 3.78 -7.18
CA MET A 1 6.00 3.80 -6.51
C MET A 1 6.21 4.07 -5.04
N ARG A 2 5.37 4.88 -4.38
CA ARG A 2 5.37 5.00 -2.91
C ARG A 2 4.34 4.03 -2.33
N VAL A 3 4.71 3.32 -1.27
CA VAL A 3 3.81 2.49 -0.47
C VAL A 3 3.68 3.08 0.92
N ASP A 4 2.47 3.33 1.35
CA ASP A 4 2.12 3.88 2.65
C ASP A 4 1.65 2.73 3.54
N PHE A 5 2.23 2.53 4.72
CA PHE A 5 1.88 1.42 5.63
C PHE A 5 1.05 1.91 6.81
N TYR A 6 0.06 1.10 7.19
CA TYR A 6 -0.86 1.38 8.29
C TYR A 6 -0.99 0.16 9.21
N ASP A 7 -1.23 0.41 10.49
CA ASP A 7 -1.62 -0.65 11.43
C ASP A 7 -3.09 -1.09 11.24
N ASP A 8 -3.53 -2.08 12.03
CA ASP A 8 -4.91 -2.61 11.96
C ASP A 8 -5.97 -1.59 12.42
N ASP A 9 -5.56 -0.57 13.19
CA ASP A 9 -6.40 0.55 13.64
C ASP A 9 -6.42 1.71 12.63
N GLN A 10 -5.83 1.51 11.43
CA GLN A 10 -5.75 2.48 10.34
C GLN A 10 -4.84 3.68 10.64
N ASN A 11 -3.96 3.59 11.63
CA ASN A 11 -2.95 4.62 11.90
C ASN A 11 -1.79 4.49 10.92
N TYR A 12 -1.35 5.61 10.36
CA TYR A 12 -0.17 5.67 9.50
C TYR A 12 1.11 5.36 10.29
N ILE A 13 1.96 4.51 9.74
CA ILE A 13 3.25 4.12 10.33
C ILE A 13 4.38 4.85 9.60
N GLU A 14 4.59 4.52 8.32
CA GLU A 14 5.67 5.05 7.49
C GLU A 14 5.39 4.77 6.00
N SER A 15 6.24 5.32 5.14
CA SER A 15 6.20 5.10 3.70
C SER A 15 7.56 4.65 3.17
N HIS A 16 7.54 3.81 2.14
CA HIS A 16 8.72 3.35 1.41
C HIS A 16 8.58 3.65 -0.08
N ILE A 17 9.69 3.99 -0.73
CA ILE A 17 9.73 4.05 -2.20
C ILE A 17 10.23 2.72 -2.73
N ILE A 18 9.42 2.11 -3.58
CA ILE A 18 9.71 0.85 -4.27
C ILE A 18 10.08 1.16 -5.72
N TYR A 19 11.16 0.53 -6.18
CA TYR A 19 11.72 0.67 -7.51
C TYR A 19 11.56 -0.63 -8.32
N ALA A 20 11.94 -0.57 -9.60
CA ALA A 20 11.92 -1.73 -10.47
C ALA A 20 12.85 -2.84 -9.94
N GLY A 21 12.32 -4.07 -9.84
CA GLY A 21 13.04 -5.23 -9.33
C GLY A 21 12.80 -5.53 -7.86
N ASP A 22 12.27 -4.57 -7.10
CA ASP A 22 11.89 -4.79 -5.71
C ASP A 22 10.62 -5.64 -5.61
N VAL A 23 10.50 -6.39 -4.51
CA VAL A 23 9.33 -7.22 -4.20
C VAL A 23 8.82 -6.84 -2.82
N ILE A 24 7.52 -6.57 -2.75
CA ILE A 24 6.80 -6.33 -1.49
C ILE A 24 5.81 -7.45 -1.22
N LEU A 25 5.77 -7.92 0.02
CA LEU A 25 4.77 -8.86 0.52
C LEU A 25 3.91 -8.16 1.57
N LEU A 26 2.60 -8.14 1.35
CA LEU A 26 1.61 -7.51 2.22
C LEU A 26 0.78 -8.60 2.90
N VAL A 27 0.90 -8.72 4.22
CA VAL A 27 0.32 -9.84 5.00
C VAL A 27 -0.79 -9.38 5.96
N SER A 28 -0.57 -8.29 6.68
CA SER A 28 -1.48 -7.73 7.68
C SER A 28 -1.38 -6.20 7.70
N GLY A 29 -2.30 -5.54 8.40
CA GLY A 29 -2.41 -4.09 8.39
C GLY A 29 -3.00 -3.53 7.09
N GLY A 30 -2.89 -2.22 6.94
CA GLY A 30 -3.31 -1.48 5.75
C GLY A 30 -2.13 -1.07 4.89
N HIS A 31 -2.39 -0.86 3.60
CA HIS A 31 -1.43 -0.24 2.71
C HIS A 31 -2.12 0.70 1.72
N GLY A 32 -1.42 1.75 1.33
CA GLY A 32 -1.77 2.66 0.25
C GLY A 32 -0.69 2.63 -0.83
N PHE A 33 -1.07 2.77 -2.10
CA PHE A 33 -0.12 2.93 -3.19
C PHE A 33 -0.29 4.30 -3.83
N LYS A 34 0.83 5.00 -4.00
CA LYS A 34 0.89 6.23 -4.80
C LYS A 34 1.86 6.07 -5.95
N VAL A 35 1.32 6.18 -7.16
CA VAL A 35 2.08 6.20 -8.41
C VAL A 35 2.73 7.58 -8.54
N LEU A 36 4.07 7.63 -8.50
CA LEU A 36 4.85 8.87 -8.59
C LEU A 36 5.26 9.20 -10.03
N GLU A 37 5.36 8.17 -10.86
CA GLU A 37 5.70 8.20 -12.28
C GLU A 37 5.03 6.99 -12.96
N ASP A 38 4.95 6.98 -14.30
CA ASP A 38 4.37 5.86 -15.04
C ASP A 38 5.12 4.55 -14.73
N ILE A 39 4.38 3.52 -14.33
CA ILE A 39 4.93 2.21 -13.98
C ILE A 39 4.07 1.06 -14.48
N GLU A 40 4.69 -0.12 -14.56
CA GLU A 40 4.02 -1.41 -14.67
C GLU A 40 4.42 -2.26 -13.47
N MET A 41 3.47 -3.02 -12.91
CA MET A 41 3.72 -3.93 -11.81
C MET A 41 2.94 -5.23 -11.99
N ILE A 42 3.50 -6.31 -11.45
CA ILE A 42 2.82 -7.60 -11.39
C ILE A 42 2.25 -7.74 -9.97
N GLU A 43 0.93 -7.79 -9.86
CA GLU A 43 0.26 -8.05 -8.59
C GLU A 43 -0.25 -9.49 -8.53
N VAL A 44 0.14 -10.22 -7.48
CA VAL A 44 -0.31 -11.60 -7.23
C VAL A 44 -1.12 -11.61 -5.94
N LYS A 45 -2.39 -12.03 -6.02
CA LYS A 45 -3.30 -12.11 -4.87
C LYS A 45 -3.60 -13.56 -4.52
N GLN A 46 -3.59 -13.88 -3.22
CA GLN A 46 -4.05 -15.18 -2.71
C GLN A 46 -5.58 -15.12 -2.53
N GLY A 47 -6.31 -16.09 -3.10
CA GLY A 47 -7.79 -16.13 -3.08
C GLY A 47 -8.40 -16.78 -1.83
N PRO A 48 -9.74 -16.92 -1.75
CA PRO A 48 -10.74 -16.66 -2.78
C PRO A 48 -11.14 -15.18 -2.89
N TYR A 49 -11.49 -14.73 -4.11
CA TYR A 49 -11.94 -13.36 -4.36
C TYR A 49 -13.34 -13.13 -3.75
N ALA A 50 -13.42 -12.23 -2.75
CA ALA A 50 -14.68 -11.90 -2.06
C ALA A 50 -15.43 -10.68 -2.64
N GLY A 51 -15.06 -10.22 -3.84
CA GLY A 51 -15.71 -9.08 -4.48
C GLY A 51 -15.45 -7.75 -3.76
N ASP A 52 -16.49 -6.93 -3.63
CA ASP A 52 -16.40 -5.60 -3.00
C ASP A 52 -16.23 -5.66 -1.47
N GLY A 53 -16.58 -6.78 -0.83
CA GLY A 53 -16.42 -6.98 0.61
C GLY A 53 -15.00 -7.41 1.03
N ASP A 54 -14.09 -7.54 0.07
CA ASP A 54 -12.74 -8.06 0.27
C ASP A 54 -11.81 -7.06 0.97
N LYS A 55 -12.19 -5.76 1.01
CA LYS A 55 -11.32 -4.69 1.50
C LYS A 55 -12.08 -3.63 2.28
N THR A 56 -11.53 -3.24 3.41
CA THR A 56 -11.88 -1.99 4.09
C THR A 56 -11.13 -0.85 3.44
N ARG A 57 -11.84 0.23 3.09
CA ARG A 57 -11.23 1.47 2.54
C ARG A 57 -11.35 2.58 3.57
N PHE A 58 -10.29 3.37 3.69
CA PHE A 58 -10.18 4.51 4.61
C PHE A 58 -9.31 5.62 3.99
N PRO A 59 -9.33 6.84 4.54
CA PRO A 59 -8.52 7.95 4.03
C PRO A 59 -7.01 7.64 4.08
N SER A 60 -6.28 8.01 3.02
CA SER A 60 -4.83 7.89 2.97
C SER A 60 -4.13 9.00 3.77
N VAL A 61 -2.82 8.86 3.95
CA VAL A 61 -1.98 9.91 4.53
C VAL A 61 -1.86 11.05 3.52
N GLU A 62 -1.92 12.29 4.00
CA GLU A 62 -1.64 13.47 3.17
C GLU A 62 -0.15 13.58 2.89
N ASP A 63 0.23 14.08 1.71
CA ASP A 63 1.62 14.12 1.28
C ASP A 63 2.54 14.88 2.23
N GLU A 64 2.05 15.93 2.88
CA GLU A 64 2.83 16.74 3.81
C GLU A 64 3.17 15.99 5.11
N ASN A 65 2.46 14.92 5.42
CA ASN A 65 2.62 14.13 6.64
C ASN A 65 3.39 12.82 6.41
N VAL A 66 3.91 12.61 5.20
CA VAL A 66 4.63 11.39 4.85
C VAL A 66 5.99 11.35 5.53
N ILE A 67 6.22 10.26 6.27
CA ILE A 67 7.52 9.87 6.81
C ILE A 67 8.12 8.81 5.89
N LEU A 68 9.20 9.15 5.17
CA LEU A 68 9.95 8.21 4.33
C LEU A 68 11.03 7.50 5.14
N ASN A 69 11.10 6.17 5.00
CA ASN A 69 12.17 5.33 5.53
C ASN A 69 13.07 4.84 4.39
#